data_AF-A0A7X7SM36-F1
#
_entry.id   AF-A0A7X7SM36-F1
#
_cell.length_a   1.000
_cell.length_b   1.000
_cell.length_c   1.000
_cell.angle_alpha   90.00
_cell.angle_beta   90.00
_cell.angle_gamma   90.00
#
_symmetry.space_group_name_H-M   'P 1'
#
loop_
_entity.id
_entity.type
_entity.pdbx_description
1 polymer ?
#
loop_
_entity_poly.entity_id
_entity_poly.type
_entity_poly.pdbx_seq_one_letter_code
_entity_poly.pdbx_strand_id
1 'polypeptide(L)'
;DLAAAVNEVVRNRGGLAVAAQGRTASLPLPVAGLMSPDDGLDVAEAYDMLDRAAKDLGSRLSAPFMTLSFMALLVIPSLKMSDTGLFDGETFKGVNLFVA
;
A
#
# COMPACT_ATOMS: atom_id res chain seq x y z
N ASP A 1 1.60 -14.00 -4.99
CA ASP A 1 0.94 -13.10 -4.02
C ASP A 1 1.16 -11.63 -4.34
N LEU A 2 2.37 -11.07 -4.24
CA LEU A 2 2.60 -9.63 -4.52
C LEU A 2 2.05 -9.17 -5.88
N ALA A 3 2.41 -9.85 -6.97
CA ALA A 3 1.89 -9.52 -8.30
C ALA A 3 0.35 -9.63 -8.38
N ALA A 4 -0.27 -10.55 -7.64
CA ALA A 4 -1.72 -10.70 -7.61
C ALA A 4 -2.39 -9.51 -6.91
N ALA A 5 -1.83 -9.06 -5.77
CA ALA A 5 -2.31 -7.86 -5.07
C ALA A 5 -2.15 -6.60 -5.94
N VAL A 6 -0.99 -6.41 -6.57
CA VAL A 6 -0.75 -5.26 -7.47
C VAL A 6 -1.72 -5.27 -8.65
N ASN A 7 -1.88 -6.41 -9.31
CA ASN A 7 -2.80 -6.53 -10.44
C ASN A 7 -4.26 -6.30 -10.03
N GLU A 8 -4.64 -6.65 -8.79
CA GLU A 8 -5.98 -6.35 -8.27
C GLU A 8 -6.20 -4.84 -8.08
N VAL A 9 -5.22 -4.14 -7.51
CA VAL A 9 -5.29 -2.66 -7.40
C VAL A 9 -5.40 -2.02 -8.79
N VAL A 10 -4.64 -2.51 -9.77
CA VAL A 10 -4.73 -2.03 -11.16
C VAL A 10 -6.10 -2.30 -11.77
N ARG A 11 -6.67 -3.51 -11.59
CA ARG A 11 -8.02 -3.86 -12.05
C ARG A 11 -9.08 -2.93 -11.47
N ASN A 12 -8.95 -2.61 -10.19
CA ASN A 12 -9.86 -1.71 -9.46
C ASN A 12 -9.62 -0.23 -9.75
N ARG A 13 -8.63 0.11 -10.58
CA ARG A 13 -8.20 1.50 -10.87
C ARG A 13 -7.78 2.26 -9.61
N GLY A 14 -7.15 1.55 -8.69
CA GLY A 14 -6.68 2.04 -7.41
C GLY A 14 -7.45 1.46 -6.22
N GLY A 15 -6.93 1.71 -5.02
CA GLY A 15 -7.41 1.10 -3.78
C GLY A 15 -6.38 0.22 -3.10
N LEU A 16 -6.87 -0.69 -2.27
CA LEU A 16 -6.07 -1.57 -1.41
C LEU A 16 -6.34 -3.03 -1.76
N ALA A 17 -5.33 -3.88 -1.61
CA ALA A 17 -5.49 -5.33 -1.80
C ALA A 17 -4.59 -6.12 -0.86
N VAL A 18 -5.09 -7.29 -0.44
CA VAL A 18 -4.32 -8.36 0.21
C VAL A 18 -4.40 -9.59 -0.68
N ALA A 19 -3.25 -10.21 -0.95
CA ALA A 19 -3.20 -11.49 -1.64
C ALA A 19 -2.32 -12.48 -0.88
N ALA A 20 -2.80 -13.70 -0.71
CA ALA A 20 -2.07 -14.78 -0.07
C ALA A 20 -2.57 -16.14 -0.55
N GLN A 21 -1.64 -17.05 -0.84
CA GLN A 21 -1.95 -18.46 -1.17
C GLN A 21 -3.00 -18.58 -2.29
N GLY A 22 -2.89 -17.74 -3.32
CA GLY A 22 -3.81 -17.75 -4.47
C GLY A 22 -5.19 -17.11 -4.23
N ARG A 23 -5.45 -16.55 -3.04
CA ARG A 23 -6.65 -15.76 -2.74
C ARG A 23 -6.33 -14.28 -2.71
N THR A 24 -7.29 -13.45 -3.12
CA THR A 24 -7.17 -11.98 -3.11
C THR A 24 -8.45 -11.37 -2.54
N ALA A 25 -8.28 -10.36 -1.68
CA ALA A 25 -9.35 -9.47 -1.23
C ALA A 25 -8.92 -8.02 -1.50
N SER A 26 -9.88 -7.13 -1.78
CA SER A 26 -9.59 -5.75 -2.13
C SER A 26 -10.66 -4.77 -1.70
N LEU A 27 -10.27 -3.53 -1.48
CA LEU A 27 -11.13 -2.37 -1.37
C LEU A 27 -10.87 -1.46 -2.58
N PRO A 28 -11.78 -1.42 -3.57
CA PRO A 28 -11.67 -0.51 -4.71
C PRO A 28 -11.78 0.96 -4.28
N LEU A 29 -10.88 1.82 -4.75
CA LEU A 29 -10.95 3.27 -4.56
C LEU A 29 -10.86 3.97 -5.93
N PRO A 30 -11.89 3.87 -6.79
CA PRO A 30 -11.80 4.25 -8.20
C PRO A 30 -11.62 5.75 -8.45
N VAL A 31 -11.90 6.60 -7.46
CA VAL A 31 -11.72 8.05 -7.58
C VAL A 31 -10.28 8.40 -7.23
N ALA A 32 -9.48 8.63 -8.27
CA ALA A 32 -8.05 8.95 -8.20
C ALA A 32 -7.18 7.92 -7.44
N GLY A 33 -7.69 6.71 -7.22
CA GLY A 33 -7.03 5.70 -6.39
C GLY A 33 -7.11 5.96 -4.88
N LEU A 34 -7.93 6.93 -4.44
CA LEU A 34 -7.94 7.44 -3.07
C LEU A 34 -9.32 7.40 -2.41
N MET A 35 -10.41 7.47 -3.18
CA MET A 35 -11.78 7.52 -2.64
C MET A 35 -12.72 6.55 -3.37
N SER A 36 -13.75 6.11 -2.65
CA SER A 36 -14.90 5.38 -3.22
C SER A 36 -16.15 6.26 -3.19
N PRO A 37 -17.05 6.15 -4.19
CA PRO A 37 -18.38 6.77 -4.14
C PRO A 37 -19.38 6.01 -3.26
N ASP A 38 -19.01 4.84 -2.74
CA ASP A 38 -19.87 4.00 -1.89
C ASP A 38 -20.08 4.63 -0.50
N ASP A 39 -21.00 4.06 0.28
CA ASP A 39 -21.27 4.53 1.64
C ASP A 39 -20.04 4.37 2.54
N GLY A 40 -19.82 5.36 3.42
CA GLY A 40 -18.66 5.38 4.29
C GLY A 40 -18.59 4.20 5.26
N LEU A 41 -19.74 3.66 5.69
CA LEU A 41 -19.78 2.48 6.55
C LEU A 41 -19.37 1.22 5.79
N ASP A 42 -19.84 1.06 4.55
CA ASP A 42 -19.46 -0.07 3.70
C ASP A 42 -17.95 -0.06 3.39
N VAL A 43 -17.41 1.12 3.09
CA VAL A 43 -15.96 1.32 2.87
C VAL A 43 -15.16 1.02 4.15
N ALA A 44 -15.66 1.45 5.30
CA ALA A 44 -15.00 1.21 6.59
C ALA A 44 -14.98 -0.28 6.96
N GLU A 45 -16.09 -0.99 6.74
CA GLU A 45 -16.18 -2.44 6.98
C GLU A 45 -15.23 -3.21 6.05
N ALA A 46 -15.20 -2.86 4.76
CA ALA A 46 -14.27 -3.45 3.80
C ALA A 46 -12.81 -3.18 4.18
N TYR A 47 -12.48 -1.95 4.62
CA TYR A 47 -11.15 -1.61 5.10
C TYR A 47 -10.75 -2.45 6.33
N ASP A 48 -11.64 -2.60 7.31
CA ASP A 48 -11.38 -3.38 8.53
C ASP A 48 -11.18 -4.87 8.22
N MET A 49 -11.94 -5.42 7.26
CA MET A 49 -11.71 -6.78 6.75
C MET A 49 -10.31 -6.94 6.16
N LEU A 50 -9.86 -5.99 5.33
CA LEU A 50 -8.53 -6.02 4.73
C LEU A 50 -7.43 -5.88 5.79
N ASP A 51 -7.62 -5.01 6.79
CA ASP A 51 -6.67 -4.77 7.88
C ASP A 51 -6.45 -6.06 8.70
N ARG A 52 -7.55 -6.75 9.06
CA ARG A 52 -7.50 -8.06 9.71
C ARG A 52 -6.81 -9.10 8.85
N ALA A 53 -7.14 -9.17 7.55
CA ALA A 53 -6.50 -10.12 6.64
C ALA A 53 -4.98 -9.91 6.56
N ALA A 54 -4.51 -8.66 6.53
CA ALA A 54 -3.07 -8.36 6.56
C ALA A 54 -2.41 -8.80 7.89
N LYS A 55 -3.10 -8.63 9.02
CA LYS A 55 -2.63 -9.07 10.35
C LYS A 55 -2.61 -10.59 10.48
N ASP A 56 -3.59 -11.29 9.93
CA ASP A 56 -3.66 -12.76 9.91
C ASP A 56 -2.52 -13.38 9.08
N LEU A 57 -2.00 -12.64 8.10
CA LEU A 57 -0.78 -13.03 7.37
C LEU A 57 0.52 -12.79 8.16
N GLY A 58 0.43 -12.29 9.39
CA GLY A 58 1.55 -12.07 10.29
C GLY A 58 2.06 -10.63 10.35
N SER A 59 1.35 -9.65 9.77
CA SER A 59 1.72 -8.25 9.91
C SER A 59 1.64 -7.82 11.38
N ARG A 60 2.75 -7.27 11.89
CA ARG A 60 2.84 -6.70 13.25
C ARG A 60 2.55 -5.20 13.30
N LEU A 61 2.22 -4.59 12.16
CA LEU A 61 1.92 -3.17 12.07
C LEU A 61 0.54 -2.90 12.66
N SER A 62 0.40 -1.81 13.42
CA SER A 62 -0.89 -1.40 13.99
C SER A 62 -1.92 -1.07 12.90
N ALA A 63 -1.46 -0.40 11.82
CA ALA A 63 -2.25 -0.03 10.65
C ALA A 63 -1.44 -0.30 9.36
N PRO A 64 -1.42 -1.54 8.85
CA PRO A 64 -0.55 -1.97 7.75
C PRO A 64 -0.67 -1.08 6.50
N PHE A 65 -1.89 -0.75 6.06
CA PHE A 65 -2.10 0.05 4.85
C PHE A 65 -1.71 1.50 5.02
N MET A 66 -2.07 2.13 6.14
CA MET A 66 -1.65 3.50 6.42
C MET A 66 -0.12 3.59 6.46
N THR A 67 0.56 2.65 7.13
CA THR A 67 2.03 2.61 7.15
C THR A 67 2.62 2.48 5.74
N LEU A 68 2.06 1.63 4.88
CA LEU A 68 2.50 1.52 3.49
C LEU A 68 2.34 2.84 2.72
N SER A 69 1.22 3.55 2.90
CA SER A 69 1.02 4.88 2.28
C SER A 69 2.08 5.91 2.70
N PHE A 70 2.57 5.83 3.95
CA PHE A 70 3.66 6.69 4.44
C PHE A 70 5.04 6.32 3.85
N MET A 71 5.25 5.10 3.34
CA MET A 71 6.54 4.72 2.73
C MET A 71 6.84 5.50 1.46
N ALA A 72 5.81 5.92 0.72
CA ALA A 72 5.93 6.71 -0.50
C ALA A 72 6.14 8.22 -0.25
N LEU A 73 6.12 8.69 1.01
CA LEU A 73 6.31 10.11 1.34
C LEU A 73 7.79 10.46 1.48
N LEU A 74 8.35 11.04 0.42
CA LEU A 74 9.78 11.40 0.31
C LEU A 74 10.23 12.55 1.23
N VAL A 75 9.30 13.27 1.87
CA VAL A 75 9.57 14.51 2.63
C VAL A 75 9.84 14.27 4.13
N ILE A 76 9.76 13.02 4.60
CA ILE A 76 10.05 12.65 6.00
C ILE A 76 11.54 12.28 6.08
N PRO A 77 12.31 12.76 7.07
CA PRO A 77 13.76 12.57 7.13
C PRO A 77 14.15 11.08 7.09
N SER A 78 15.30 10.75 6.46
CA SER A 78 15.88 9.42 6.15
C SER A 78 15.53 8.79 4.79
N LEU A 79 16.00 7.54 4.57
CA LEU A 79 15.90 6.75 3.34
C LEU A 79 14.46 6.32 3.02
N LYS A 80 14.01 6.57 1.79
CA LYS A 80 12.66 6.29 1.28
C LYS A 80 12.69 5.55 -0.05
N MET A 81 11.54 5.02 -0.46
CA MET A 81 11.33 4.40 -1.77
C MET A 81 10.45 5.30 -2.63
N SER A 82 10.98 5.77 -3.76
CA SER A 82 10.24 6.46 -4.81
C SER A 82 9.83 5.49 -5.91
N ASP A 83 9.14 6.01 -6.91
CA ASP A 83 8.87 5.36 -8.19
C ASP A 83 10.15 5.09 -9.02
N THR A 84 11.24 5.79 -8.72
CA THR A 84 12.53 5.72 -9.43
C THR A 84 13.63 4.97 -8.67
N GLY A 85 13.37 4.52 -7.43
CA GLY A 85 14.31 3.75 -6.63
C GLY A 85 14.42 4.22 -5.18
N LEU A 86 15.62 4.08 -4.59
CA LEU A 86 15.88 4.60 -3.25
C LEU A 86 16.16 6.10 -3.30
N PHE A 87 15.61 6.83 -2.35
CA PHE A 87 15.76 8.27 -2.22
C PHE A 87 16.17 8.63 -0.79
N ASP A 88 17.24 9.39 -0.64
CA ASP A 88 17.68 9.92 0.64
C ASP A 88 17.07 11.31 0.85
N GLY A 89 16.16 11.43 1.82
CA GLY A 89 15.50 12.67 2.17
C GLY A 89 16.41 13.71 2.87
N GLU A 90 17.54 13.29 3.44
CA GLU A 90 18.51 14.20 4.08
C GLU A 90 19.39 14.90 3.05
N THR A 91 19.88 14.14 2.06
CA THR A 91 20.73 14.68 0.98
C THR A 91 19.95 15.11 -0.27
N PHE A 92 18.65 14.80 -0.31
CA PHE A 92 17.71 15.07 -1.40
C PHE A 92 18.16 14.49 -2.75
N LYS A 93 18.62 13.23 -2.74
CA LYS A 93 19.20 12.55 -3.90
C LYS A 93 18.76 11.09 -3.98
N GLY A 94 18.72 10.56 -5.21
CA GLY A 94 18.62 9.13 -5.42
C GLY A 94 19.90 8.42 -4.99
N VAL A 95 19.77 7.23 -4.39
CA VAL A 95 20.89 6.40 -3.93
C VAL A 95 20.80 4.99 -4.51
N ASN A 96 21.95 4.34 -4.67
CA ASN A 96 21.99 2.98 -5.21
C ASN A 96 21.57 1.95 -4.16
N LEU A 97 20.83 0.92 -4.60
CA LEU A 97 20.42 -0.21 -3.75
C LEU A 97 21.61 -1.09 -3.35
N PHE A 98 22.59 -1.23 -4.25
CA PHE A 98 23.77 -2.07 -4.04
C PHE A 98 25.01 -1.20 -3.83
N VAL A 99 25.79 -1.56 -2.81
CA VAL A 99 27.13 -1.02 -2.59
C VAL A 99 28.10 -1.85 -3.44
N ALA A 100 29.05 -1.19 -4.09
CA ALA A 100 30.09 -1.83 -4.91
C ALA A 100 31.13 -2.56 -4.04
#